data_AF-A0AAV9EQ33-F1
#
_entry.id   AF-A0AAV9EQ33-F1
#
_cell.length_a   1.000
_cell.length_b   1.000
_cell.length_c   1.000
_cell.angle_alpha   90.00
_cell.angle_beta   90.00
_cell.angle_gamma   90.00
#
_symmetry.space_group_name_H-M   'P 1'
#
loop_
_entity.id
_entity.type
_entity.pdbx_description
1 polymer ?
#
loop_
_entity_poly.entity_id
_entity_poly.type
_entity_poly.pdbx_seq_one_letter_code
_entity_poly.pdbx_strand_id
1 'polypeptide(L)'
;MADDSYPNPSGMSAYYQTRAEHHGVVTSDWLAQAHAAAARDPASAAAEAAVEEEEGGGGKKGGFSVIDEFNFWRKKPDLAEAVAAIMALASVIQSSEATTMMELEIELKKASDSLKSWDTTSISLSAGCDLFMRYVTRTSALEYENFNAAKSRLIERGEKFGEISLRARRTIAMLSQDFIFDGCTIMVHGFSRVVLEVLKMAASNRKLFRVFCTEGRPDRTGLRLSKELAALGVPVKLLIDSAMAYAMDEVDMVFVGADGVVESGGIINMMGTYQIALVAHSMNKPVYVAAESYKFARLYPLDQKDLAPALRPIDFGVPIPSGVEVETSARDYTPPQYLTLLFTDLGVLTPSVVSDELIQLYL
;
A
#
# COMPACT_ATOMS: atom_id res chain seq x y z
N MET A 1 18.61 -25.68 47.63
CA MET A 1 17.37 -25.83 46.83
C MET A 1 16.74 -24.45 46.79
N ALA A 2 16.72 -23.69 45.71
CA ALA A 2 17.24 -23.84 44.35
C ALA A 2 17.80 -22.46 43.93
N ASP A 3 18.74 -22.49 43.01
CA ASP A 3 19.64 -21.41 42.61
C ASP A 3 18.98 -20.43 41.63
N ASP A 4 19.23 -19.14 41.83
CA ASP A 4 18.85 -18.02 40.98
C ASP A 4 19.92 -17.88 39.88
N SER A 5 19.66 -18.38 38.66
CA SER A 5 20.49 -18.03 37.50
C SER A 5 19.78 -18.26 36.17
N TYR A 6 19.31 -17.19 35.54
CA TYR A 6 19.11 -17.15 34.09
C TYR A 6 19.58 -15.79 33.54
N PRO A 7 20.73 -15.74 32.85
CA PRO A 7 20.93 -14.78 31.79
C PRO A 7 20.55 -15.47 30.48
N ASN A 8 19.51 -14.97 29.79
CA ASN A 8 19.25 -15.34 28.40
C ASN A 8 20.21 -14.52 27.51
N PRO A 9 21.28 -15.11 26.91
CA PRO A 9 22.27 -14.33 26.17
C PRO A 9 21.91 -14.18 24.68
N SER A 10 20.76 -14.69 24.23
CA SER A 10 20.30 -14.53 22.86
C SER A 10 18.81 -14.25 22.85
N GLY A 11 18.42 -13.08 22.36
CA GLY A 11 17.03 -12.60 22.30
C GLY A 11 16.09 -13.38 21.37
N MET A 12 16.32 -14.67 21.16
CA MET A 12 15.41 -15.54 20.40
C MET A 12 14.30 -16.07 21.32
N SER A 13 13.05 -15.86 20.91
CA SER A 13 11.88 -16.46 21.56
C SER A 13 11.99 -17.99 21.56
N ALA A 14 11.51 -18.63 22.63
CA ALA A 14 11.51 -20.09 22.80
C ALA A 14 10.89 -20.84 21.62
N TYR A 15 9.92 -20.22 20.92
CA TYR A 15 9.33 -20.74 19.69
C TYR A 15 10.37 -20.98 18.57
N TYR A 16 11.35 -20.07 18.41
CA TYR A 16 12.38 -20.18 17.38
C TYR A 16 13.49 -21.16 17.74
N GLN A 17 13.78 -21.34 19.04
CA GLN A 17 14.73 -22.36 19.51
C GLN A 17 14.22 -23.76 19.20
N THR A 18 12.94 -24.04 19.53
CA THR A 18 12.32 -25.34 19.25
C THR A 18 12.20 -25.61 17.75
N ARG A 19 11.98 -24.58 16.92
CA ARG A 19 11.92 -24.73 15.46
C ARG A 19 13.29 -25.00 14.82
N ALA A 20 14.37 -24.41 15.36
CA ALA A 20 15.74 -24.68 14.92
C ALA A 20 16.19 -26.11 15.23
N GLU A 21 15.74 -26.68 16.36
CA GLU A 21 16.07 -28.05 16.78
C GLU A 21 15.36 -29.14 15.97
N HIS A 22 14.18 -28.84 15.41
CA HIS A 22 13.32 -29.85 14.76
C HIS A 22 13.43 -29.93 13.21
N HIS A 23 14.07 -28.97 12.53
CA HIS A 23 14.25 -29.00 11.08
C HIS A 23 15.68 -28.66 10.64
N GLY A 24 16.57 -29.64 10.78
CA GLY A 24 17.84 -29.67 10.05
C GLY A 24 17.62 -30.10 8.60
N VAL A 25 17.34 -29.14 7.71
CA VAL A 25 17.99 -29.00 6.39
C VAL A 25 17.94 -27.52 5.99
N VAL A 26 18.71 -26.69 6.69
CA VAL A 26 19.24 -25.46 6.07
C VAL A 26 20.32 -25.94 5.12
N THR A 27 20.03 -26.04 3.82
CA THR A 27 21.05 -26.43 2.85
C THR A 27 22.20 -25.42 2.91
N SER A 28 23.42 -25.91 3.08
CA SER A 28 24.66 -25.13 3.13
C SER A 28 24.89 -24.24 1.90
N ASP A 29 24.18 -24.51 0.81
CA ASP A 29 24.21 -23.72 -0.43
C ASP A 29 23.55 -22.33 -0.28
N TRP A 30 22.66 -22.13 0.70
CA TRP A 30 21.88 -20.90 0.84
C TRP A 30 22.62 -19.76 1.57
N LEU A 31 23.32 -20.05 2.67
CA LEU A 31 24.18 -19.07 3.34
C LEU A 31 25.26 -18.57 2.38
N ALA A 32 25.79 -19.46 1.53
CA ALA A 32 26.75 -19.12 0.50
C ALA A 32 26.15 -18.17 -0.57
N GLN A 33 24.90 -18.38 -0.98
CA GLN A 33 24.20 -17.47 -1.92
C GLN A 33 23.90 -16.10 -1.30
N ALA A 34 23.47 -16.05 -0.03
CA ALA A 34 23.21 -14.79 0.68
C ALA A 34 24.50 -13.99 0.94
N HIS A 35 25.59 -14.67 1.34
CA HIS A 35 26.91 -14.05 1.47
C HIS A 35 27.48 -13.60 0.12
N ALA A 36 27.23 -14.34 -0.97
CA ALA A 36 27.64 -13.95 -2.33
C ALA A 36 26.87 -12.74 -2.87
N ALA A 37 25.61 -12.56 -2.45
CA ALA A 37 24.80 -11.38 -2.81
C ALA A 37 25.23 -10.13 -2.02
N ALA A 38 25.58 -10.26 -0.74
CA ALA A 38 26.07 -9.17 0.10
C ALA A 38 27.47 -8.66 -0.28
N ALA A 39 28.24 -9.43 -1.07
CA ALA A 39 29.62 -9.12 -1.46
C ALA A 39 29.76 -8.43 -2.83
N ARG A 40 28.68 -8.06 -3.51
CA ARG A 40 28.72 -7.38 -4.83
C ARG A 40 28.52 -5.88 -4.69
N ASP A 41 29.52 -5.12 -5.13
CA ASP A 41 29.52 -3.66 -5.17
C ASP A 41 28.53 -3.11 -6.22
N PRO A 42 27.80 -1.99 -5.99
CA PRO A 42 26.69 -1.52 -6.83
C PRO A 42 27.08 -0.91 -8.19
N ALA A 43 28.31 -1.09 -8.67
CA ALA A 43 28.90 -0.23 -9.71
C ALA A 43 28.83 -0.74 -11.16
N SER A 44 28.04 -1.78 -11.49
CA SER A 44 28.01 -2.30 -12.89
C SER A 44 26.63 -2.57 -13.49
N ALA A 45 25.55 -1.97 -12.97
CA ALA A 45 24.19 -2.16 -13.51
C ALA A 45 23.57 -0.88 -14.08
N ALA A 46 24.41 0.00 -14.66
CA ALA A 46 23.97 1.24 -15.31
C ALA A 46 24.40 1.26 -16.79
N ALA A 47 23.79 0.41 -17.60
CA ALA A 47 23.72 0.57 -19.05
C ALA A 47 22.61 -0.34 -19.57
N GLU A 48 21.53 0.28 -20.06
CA GLU A 48 20.42 -0.26 -20.89
C GLU A 48 19.03 0.08 -20.34
N ALA A 49 18.62 1.34 -20.55
CA ALA A 49 17.23 1.73 -20.75
C ALA A 49 17.19 3.15 -21.33
N ALA A 50 17.30 3.26 -22.64
CA ALA A 50 17.00 4.50 -23.36
C ALA A 50 16.30 4.17 -24.68
N VAL A 51 15.36 5.05 -25.04
CA VAL A 51 14.57 5.15 -26.28
C VAL A 51 13.22 4.42 -26.25
N GLU A 52 12.16 5.21 -26.03
CA GLU A 52 11.13 5.49 -27.05
C GLU A 52 10.40 6.79 -26.63
N GLU A 53 10.71 7.88 -27.33
CA GLU A 53 9.89 9.10 -27.40
C GLU A 53 9.06 9.00 -28.68
N GLU A 54 7.76 9.24 -28.58
CA GLU A 54 6.97 9.72 -29.72
C GLU A 54 6.16 10.95 -29.33
N GLU A 55 6.21 11.90 -30.24
CA GLU A 55 5.61 13.23 -30.21
C GLU A 55 4.06 13.18 -30.24
N GLY A 56 3.45 14.22 -29.69
CA GLY A 56 2.02 14.42 -29.78
C GLY A 56 1.61 15.83 -29.37
N GLY A 57 2.11 16.84 -30.09
CA GLY A 57 1.65 18.21 -29.98
C GLY A 57 0.19 18.34 -30.44
N GLY A 58 -0.60 19.09 -29.67
CA GLY A 58 -1.99 19.34 -30.02
C GLY A 58 -2.68 20.23 -29.00
N GLY A 59 -2.37 21.53 -29.03
CA GLY A 59 -3.03 22.51 -28.18
C GLY A 59 -4.54 22.56 -28.45
N LYS A 60 -5.33 22.67 -27.37
CA LYS A 60 -6.67 23.23 -27.39
C LYS A 60 -6.92 23.98 -26.08
N LYS A 61 -7.21 25.27 -26.21
CA LYS A 61 -7.86 26.08 -25.18
C LYS A 61 -9.15 25.36 -24.77
N GLY A 62 -9.21 24.82 -23.57
CA GLY A 62 -10.38 24.15 -23.01
C GLY A 62 -10.57 24.60 -21.56
N GLY A 63 -11.81 24.79 -21.14
CA GLY A 63 -12.15 25.17 -19.76
C GLY A 63 -11.56 24.19 -18.74
N PHE A 64 -11.36 24.68 -17.51
CA PHE A 64 -10.77 23.90 -16.43
C PHE A 64 -11.57 22.61 -16.16
N SER A 65 -10.89 21.47 -16.21
CA SER A 65 -11.45 20.13 -16.00
C SER A 65 -10.67 19.42 -14.90
N VAL A 66 -11.37 19.08 -13.83
CA VAL A 66 -10.78 18.46 -12.64
C VAL A 66 -10.19 17.07 -12.96
N ILE A 67 -10.81 16.35 -13.90
CA ILE A 67 -10.39 15.01 -14.30
C ILE A 67 -9.07 15.06 -15.09
N ASP A 68 -8.90 16.08 -15.93
CA ASP A 68 -7.66 16.24 -16.71
C ASP A 68 -6.48 16.59 -15.80
N GLU A 69 -6.72 17.47 -14.82
CA GLU A 69 -5.75 17.81 -13.78
C GLU A 69 -5.39 16.58 -12.93
N PHE A 70 -6.39 15.81 -12.49
CA PHE A 70 -6.18 14.56 -11.76
C PHE A 70 -5.32 13.57 -12.55
N ASN A 71 -5.62 13.35 -13.84
CA ASN A 71 -4.84 12.47 -14.70
C ASN A 71 -3.41 12.98 -14.94
N PHE A 72 -3.20 14.29 -14.99
CA PHE A 72 -1.88 14.89 -15.06
C PHE A 72 -1.03 14.56 -13.82
N TRP A 73 -1.58 14.73 -12.62
CA TRP A 73 -0.87 14.41 -11.37
C TRP A 73 -0.67 12.90 -11.18
N ARG A 74 -1.65 12.07 -11.58
CA ARG A 74 -1.60 10.61 -11.49
C ARG A 74 -0.47 9.98 -12.31
N LYS A 75 -0.08 10.60 -13.43
CA LYS A 75 1.02 10.12 -14.28
C LYS A 75 2.39 10.17 -13.59
N LYS A 76 2.55 10.98 -12.55
CA LYS A 76 3.81 11.10 -11.82
C LYS A 76 4.02 9.85 -10.95
N PRO A 77 5.13 9.10 -11.12
CA PRO A 77 5.31 7.78 -10.51
C PRO A 77 5.35 7.80 -8.97
N ASP A 78 5.83 8.91 -8.40
CA ASP A 78 6.02 9.06 -6.96
C ASP A 78 4.77 9.50 -6.19
N LEU A 79 3.73 9.95 -6.90
CA LEU A 79 2.52 10.49 -6.29
C LEU A 79 1.50 9.38 -6.01
N ALA A 80 0.94 9.41 -4.81
CA ALA A 80 -0.20 8.55 -4.47
C ALA A 80 -1.48 9.08 -5.13
N GLU A 81 -2.43 8.19 -5.39
CA GLU A 81 -3.68 8.55 -6.07
C GLU A 81 -4.51 9.54 -5.24
N ALA A 82 -4.54 9.35 -3.91
CA ALA A 82 -5.16 10.30 -2.98
C ALA A 82 -4.53 11.71 -3.05
N VAL A 83 -3.20 11.79 -3.24
CA VAL A 83 -2.51 13.08 -3.37
C VAL A 83 -2.84 13.72 -4.71
N ALA A 84 -2.88 12.94 -5.80
CA ALA A 84 -3.29 13.46 -7.10
C ALA A 84 -4.72 14.05 -7.05
N ALA A 85 -5.63 13.42 -6.31
CA ALA A 85 -6.98 13.93 -6.06
C ALA A 85 -6.95 15.27 -5.31
N ILE A 86 -6.17 15.36 -4.24
CA ILE A 86 -6.04 16.58 -3.43
C ILE A 86 -5.42 17.72 -4.24
N MET A 87 -4.42 17.43 -5.08
CA MET A 87 -3.83 18.43 -5.97
C MET A 87 -4.83 18.91 -7.02
N ALA A 88 -5.63 18.01 -7.60
CA ALA A 88 -6.69 18.40 -8.52
C ALA A 88 -7.75 19.30 -7.85
N LEU A 89 -8.15 18.98 -6.61
CA LEU A 89 -9.06 19.82 -5.82
C LEU A 89 -8.41 21.16 -5.42
N ALA A 90 -7.10 21.19 -5.16
CA ALA A 90 -6.38 22.43 -4.91
C ALA A 90 -6.34 23.33 -6.16
N SER A 91 -6.19 22.74 -7.36
CA SER A 91 -6.28 23.47 -8.63
C SER A 91 -7.70 24.05 -8.86
N VAL A 92 -8.77 23.33 -8.46
CA VAL A 92 -10.15 23.86 -8.46
C VAL A 92 -10.22 25.13 -7.63
N ILE A 93 -9.65 25.10 -6.42
CA ILE A 93 -9.61 26.26 -5.54
C ILE A 93 -8.88 27.40 -6.25
N GLN A 94 -7.70 27.16 -6.83
CA GLN A 94 -6.93 28.20 -7.53
C GLN A 94 -7.75 28.87 -8.64
N SER A 95 -8.45 28.10 -9.47
CA SER A 95 -9.28 28.61 -10.57
C SER A 95 -10.63 29.19 -10.15
N SER A 96 -11.09 28.91 -8.92
CA SER A 96 -12.42 29.32 -8.46
C SER A 96 -12.54 30.84 -8.32
N GLU A 97 -13.64 31.39 -8.87
CA GLU A 97 -14.06 32.79 -8.73
C GLU A 97 -14.98 33.02 -7.51
N ALA A 98 -15.18 31.99 -6.67
CA ALA A 98 -16.06 32.07 -5.51
C ALA A 98 -15.66 33.22 -4.57
N THR A 99 -16.65 33.88 -3.99
CA THR A 99 -16.44 35.00 -3.05
C THR A 99 -16.73 34.63 -1.59
N THR A 100 -17.42 33.49 -1.40
CA THR A 100 -17.82 32.99 -0.09
C THR A 100 -17.35 31.57 0.12
N MET A 101 -17.16 31.19 1.39
CA MET A 101 -16.74 29.83 1.74
C MET A 101 -17.80 28.78 1.39
N MET A 102 -19.09 29.14 1.52
CA MET A 102 -20.19 28.25 1.16
C MET A 102 -20.21 27.93 -0.34
N GLU A 103 -19.98 28.93 -1.20
CA GLU A 103 -19.90 28.74 -2.65
C GLU A 103 -18.72 27.83 -3.03
N LEU A 104 -17.55 28.07 -2.42
CA LEU A 104 -16.36 27.26 -2.63
C LEU A 104 -16.57 25.80 -2.18
N GLU A 105 -17.23 25.57 -1.04
CA GLU A 105 -17.56 24.22 -0.55
C GLU A 105 -18.50 23.48 -1.52
N ILE A 106 -19.47 24.17 -2.11
CA ILE A 106 -20.39 23.58 -3.09
C ILE A 106 -19.63 23.21 -4.37
N GLU A 107 -18.73 24.08 -4.85
CA GLU A 107 -17.89 23.82 -6.02
C GLU A 107 -16.96 22.62 -5.80
N LEU A 108 -16.28 22.59 -4.66
CA LEU A 108 -15.40 21.50 -4.26
C LEU A 108 -16.15 20.18 -4.10
N LYS A 109 -17.36 20.20 -3.54
CA LYS A 109 -18.20 19.01 -3.42
C LYS A 109 -18.58 18.46 -4.80
N LYS A 110 -18.98 19.31 -5.74
CA LYS A 110 -19.25 18.90 -7.13
C LYS A 110 -18.02 18.32 -7.81
N ALA A 111 -16.85 18.91 -7.59
CA ALA A 111 -15.58 18.41 -8.11
C ALA A 111 -15.21 17.04 -7.53
N SER A 112 -15.34 16.89 -6.20
CA SER A 112 -15.13 15.63 -5.48
C SER A 112 -16.06 14.52 -5.97
N ASP A 113 -17.37 14.81 -6.07
CA ASP A 113 -18.36 13.84 -6.54
C ASP A 113 -18.09 13.42 -7.99
N SER A 114 -17.64 14.36 -8.83
CA SER A 114 -17.23 14.09 -10.21
C SER A 114 -16.03 13.14 -10.26
N LEU A 115 -14.99 13.37 -9.43
CA LEU A 115 -13.83 12.47 -9.33
C LEU A 115 -14.22 11.07 -8.83
N LYS A 116 -15.07 10.98 -7.81
CA LYS A 116 -15.54 9.69 -7.28
C LYS A 116 -16.38 8.91 -8.28
N SER A 117 -17.19 9.61 -9.09
CA SER A 117 -17.99 8.97 -10.14
C SER A 117 -17.14 8.51 -11.33
N TRP A 118 -16.00 9.16 -11.56
CA TRP A 118 -15.06 8.81 -12.64
C TRP A 118 -14.34 7.48 -12.36
N ASP A 119 -13.90 7.24 -11.12
CA ASP A 119 -13.34 5.95 -10.70
C ASP A 119 -13.95 5.51 -9.37
N THR A 120 -15.01 4.70 -9.47
CA THR A 120 -15.70 4.10 -8.33
C THR A 120 -14.91 2.95 -7.69
N THR A 121 -13.82 2.50 -8.32
CA THR A 121 -13.03 1.35 -7.88
C THR A 121 -11.84 1.76 -7.02
N SER A 122 -11.40 3.02 -7.11
CA SER A 122 -10.31 3.56 -6.29
C SER A 122 -10.82 4.07 -4.94
N ILE A 123 -10.61 3.25 -3.91
CA ILE A 123 -10.93 3.61 -2.52
C ILE A 123 -9.99 4.70 -2.02
N SER A 124 -8.71 4.65 -2.41
CA SER A 124 -7.72 5.70 -2.11
C SER A 124 -8.15 7.08 -2.65
N LEU A 125 -8.73 7.14 -3.86
CA LEU A 125 -9.29 8.37 -4.42
C LEU A 125 -10.44 8.90 -3.56
N SER A 126 -11.42 8.05 -3.25
CA SER A 126 -12.56 8.44 -2.42
C SER A 126 -12.14 8.93 -1.03
N ALA A 127 -11.23 8.20 -0.38
CA ALA A 127 -10.68 8.56 0.93
C ALA A 127 -9.95 9.92 0.89
N GLY A 128 -9.12 10.15 -0.13
CA GLY A 128 -8.43 11.43 -0.33
C GLY A 128 -9.39 12.60 -0.51
N CYS A 129 -10.43 12.43 -1.33
CA CYS A 129 -11.49 13.43 -1.50
C CYS A 129 -12.24 13.71 -0.19
N ASP A 130 -12.62 12.68 0.56
CA ASP A 130 -13.34 12.83 1.83
C ASP A 130 -12.49 13.53 2.89
N LEU A 131 -11.21 13.18 2.99
CA LEU A 131 -10.27 13.81 3.89
C LEU A 131 -10.09 15.29 3.56
N PHE A 132 -9.97 15.63 2.27
CA PHE A 132 -9.85 17.01 1.82
C PHE A 132 -11.11 17.84 2.11
N MET A 133 -12.29 17.30 1.80
CA MET A 133 -13.56 17.99 2.08
C MET A 133 -13.75 18.24 3.57
N ARG A 134 -13.36 17.29 4.42
CA ARG A 134 -13.39 17.47 5.87
C ARG A 134 -12.43 18.55 6.34
N TYR A 135 -11.23 18.57 5.79
CA TYR A 135 -10.27 19.63 6.07
C TYR A 135 -10.79 21.02 5.68
N VAL A 136 -11.42 21.14 4.50
CA VAL A 136 -12.06 22.38 4.03
C VAL A 136 -13.16 22.83 5.01
N THR A 137 -14.05 21.92 5.39
CA THR A 137 -15.15 22.19 6.33
C THR A 137 -14.63 22.58 7.73
N ARG A 138 -13.54 21.96 8.20
CA ARG A 138 -12.92 22.32 9.48
C ARG A 138 -12.24 23.69 9.40
N THR A 139 -11.72 24.05 8.23
CA THR A 139 -11.11 25.36 8.00
C THR A 139 -12.17 26.45 7.88
N SER A 140 -13.35 26.18 7.32
CA SER A 140 -14.46 27.14 7.29
C SER A 140 -15.06 27.40 8.66
N ALA A 141 -15.08 26.40 9.54
CA ALA A 141 -15.53 26.54 10.93
C ALA A 141 -14.59 27.39 11.79
N LEU A 142 -13.32 27.52 11.40
CA LEU A 142 -12.39 28.45 12.03
C LEU A 142 -12.66 29.84 11.42
N GLU A 143 -13.16 30.76 12.23
CA GLU A 143 -13.44 32.14 11.81
C GLU A 143 -12.15 32.82 11.33
N TYR A 144 -11.87 32.76 10.01
CA TYR A 144 -10.83 33.57 9.40
C TYR A 144 -11.39 34.95 9.10
N GLU A 145 -10.60 35.99 9.44
CA GLU A 145 -10.98 37.37 9.16
C GLU A 145 -11.08 37.67 7.65
N ASN A 146 -10.43 36.87 6.77
CA ASN A 146 -10.38 37.09 5.32
C ASN A 146 -10.51 35.82 4.47
N PHE A 147 -11.43 35.82 3.50
CA PHE A 147 -11.67 34.70 2.56
C PHE A 147 -10.44 34.35 1.72
N ASN A 148 -9.71 35.34 1.21
CA ASN A 148 -8.49 35.11 0.42
C ASN A 148 -7.41 34.40 1.24
N ALA A 149 -7.30 34.70 2.53
CA ALA A 149 -6.35 34.01 3.42
C ALA A 149 -6.76 32.55 3.63
N ALA A 150 -8.06 32.26 3.77
CA ALA A 150 -8.57 30.90 3.82
C ALA A 150 -8.24 30.14 2.53
N LYS A 151 -8.47 30.75 1.37
CA LYS A 151 -8.15 30.18 0.05
C LYS A 151 -6.67 29.79 -0.08
N SER A 152 -5.75 30.72 0.23
CA SER A 152 -4.31 30.45 0.22
C SER A 152 -3.91 29.33 1.18
N ARG A 153 -4.51 29.27 2.37
CA ARG A 153 -4.21 28.23 3.36
C ARG A 153 -4.69 26.84 2.93
N LEU A 154 -5.79 26.75 2.19
CA LEU A 154 -6.24 25.47 1.62
C LEU A 154 -5.26 24.94 0.58
N ILE A 155 -4.75 25.82 -0.29
CA ILE A 155 -3.76 25.48 -1.32
C ILE A 155 -2.45 25.02 -0.67
N GLU A 156 -1.92 25.81 0.27
CA GLU A 156 -0.70 25.48 1.01
C GLU A 156 -0.79 24.11 1.69
N ARG A 157 -1.95 23.79 2.28
CA ARG A 157 -2.17 22.49 2.90
C ARG A 157 -2.29 21.35 1.89
N GLY A 158 -2.89 21.59 0.72
CA GLY A 158 -2.92 20.61 -0.37
C GLY A 158 -1.51 20.24 -0.83
N GLU A 159 -0.64 21.23 -0.99
CA GLU A 159 0.78 21.02 -1.33
C GLU A 159 1.52 20.27 -0.21
N LYS A 160 1.32 20.70 1.05
CA LYS A 160 1.92 20.05 2.23
C LYS A 160 1.48 18.59 2.36
N PHE A 161 0.26 18.25 1.97
CA PHE A 161 -0.24 16.88 1.98
C PHE A 161 0.57 15.97 1.05
N GLY A 162 0.99 16.48 -0.12
CA GLY A 162 1.87 15.74 -1.02
C GLY A 162 3.23 15.41 -0.40
N GLU A 163 3.83 16.37 0.33
CA GLU A 163 5.06 16.11 1.09
C GLU A 163 4.86 15.07 2.20
N ILE A 164 3.75 15.17 2.93
CA ILE A 164 3.41 14.23 4.01
C ILE A 164 3.25 12.81 3.45
N SER A 165 2.62 12.64 2.29
CA SER A 165 2.47 11.32 1.66
C SER A 165 3.81 10.65 1.31
N LEU A 166 4.78 11.43 0.81
CA LEU A 166 6.12 10.91 0.53
C LEU A 166 6.86 10.53 1.83
N ARG A 167 6.73 11.35 2.87
CA ARG A 167 7.34 11.07 4.18
C ARG A 167 6.69 9.87 4.86
N ALA A 168 5.37 9.70 4.73
CA ALA A 168 4.60 8.62 5.32
C ALA A 168 5.17 7.24 4.93
N ARG A 169 5.49 7.03 3.64
CA ARG A 169 6.09 5.78 3.17
C ARG A 169 7.43 5.47 3.83
N ARG A 170 8.28 6.50 3.99
CA ARG A 170 9.57 6.36 4.68
C ARG A 170 9.39 6.08 6.17
N THR A 171 8.46 6.78 6.83
CA THR A 171 8.13 6.53 8.24
C THR A 171 7.68 5.08 8.46
N ILE A 172 6.78 4.59 7.61
CA ILE A 172 6.34 3.19 7.65
C ILE A 172 7.52 2.25 7.47
N ALA A 173 8.39 2.49 6.47
CA ALA A 173 9.58 1.67 6.26
C ALA A 173 10.52 1.64 7.48
N MET A 174 10.72 2.78 8.13
CA MET A 174 11.54 2.88 9.35
C MET A 174 10.93 2.15 10.55
N LEU A 175 9.61 2.09 10.68
CA LEU A 175 8.93 1.40 11.78
C LEU A 175 8.84 -0.11 11.53
N SER A 176 8.51 -0.51 10.30
CA SER A 176 8.28 -1.91 9.93
C SER A 176 9.56 -2.73 9.85
N GLN A 177 10.70 -2.11 9.50
CA GLN A 177 11.95 -2.84 9.35
C GLN A 177 12.34 -3.60 10.62
N ASP A 178 11.99 -3.11 11.81
CA ASP A 178 12.38 -3.73 13.09
C ASP A 178 11.72 -5.09 13.31
N PHE A 179 10.61 -5.35 12.62
CA PHE A 179 9.93 -6.64 12.64
C PHE A 179 10.57 -7.67 11.71
N ILE A 180 11.44 -7.24 10.79
CA ILE A 180 12.24 -8.11 9.92
C ILE A 180 13.50 -8.51 10.70
N PHE A 181 13.63 -9.80 10.98
CA PHE A 181 14.79 -10.38 11.66
C PHE A 181 15.66 -11.20 10.71
N ASP A 182 16.93 -11.37 11.06
CA ASP A 182 17.89 -12.09 10.21
C ASP A 182 17.51 -13.58 10.05
N GLY A 183 17.60 -14.06 8.82
CA GLY A 183 17.21 -15.41 8.40
C GLY A 183 15.73 -15.58 8.08
N CYS A 184 14.90 -14.54 8.20
CA CYS A 184 13.45 -14.70 8.00
C CYS A 184 13.04 -14.86 6.53
N THR A 185 11.92 -15.55 6.31
CA THR A 185 11.24 -15.70 5.03
C THR A 185 9.95 -14.88 5.03
N ILE A 186 9.86 -13.90 4.14
CA ILE A 186 8.70 -13.00 4.04
C ILE A 186 7.88 -13.37 2.80
N MET A 187 6.58 -13.58 2.95
CA MET A 187 5.69 -13.73 1.80
C MET A 187 5.00 -12.41 1.47
N VAL A 188 5.01 -12.03 0.19
CA VAL A 188 4.41 -10.79 -0.32
C VAL A 188 3.48 -11.11 -1.49
N HIS A 189 2.34 -10.42 -1.52
CA HIS A 189 1.34 -10.56 -2.56
C HIS A 189 1.24 -9.28 -3.40
N GLY A 190 1.51 -9.40 -4.71
CA GLY A 190 1.46 -8.30 -5.66
C GLY A 190 2.56 -7.25 -5.49
N PHE A 191 2.37 -6.06 -6.09
CA PHE A 191 3.29 -4.92 -5.96
C PHE A 191 2.66 -3.85 -5.07
N SER A 192 3.34 -3.53 -3.96
CA SER A 192 3.04 -2.37 -3.14
C SER A 192 4.26 -1.48 -3.00
N ARG A 193 4.08 -0.18 -3.26
CA ARG A 193 5.13 0.84 -3.13
C ARG A 193 5.67 0.93 -1.70
N VAL A 194 4.80 0.78 -0.70
CA VAL A 194 5.20 0.87 0.71
C VAL A 194 5.94 -0.39 1.13
N VAL A 195 5.46 -1.57 0.72
CA VAL A 195 6.14 -2.84 1.02
C VAL A 195 7.51 -2.89 0.36
N LEU A 196 7.64 -2.44 -0.88
CA LEU A 196 8.95 -2.31 -1.54
C LEU A 196 9.89 -1.41 -0.75
N GLU A 197 9.43 -0.26 -0.26
CA GLU A 197 10.26 0.66 0.53
C GLU A 197 10.68 0.04 1.88
N VAL A 198 9.78 -0.70 2.55
CA VAL A 198 10.09 -1.44 3.78
C VAL A 198 11.22 -2.46 3.52
N LEU A 199 11.08 -3.28 2.48
CA LEU A 199 12.06 -4.32 2.15
C LEU A 199 13.38 -3.71 1.67
N LYS A 200 13.32 -2.61 0.91
CA LYS A 200 14.49 -1.86 0.46
C LYS A 200 15.26 -1.27 1.64
N MET A 201 14.56 -0.69 2.62
CA MET A 201 15.17 -0.16 3.84
C MET A 201 15.83 -1.29 4.64
N ALA A 202 15.15 -2.42 4.83
CA ALA A 202 15.71 -3.59 5.51
C ALA A 202 16.97 -4.12 4.83
N ALA A 203 16.96 -4.22 3.49
CA ALA A 203 18.14 -4.63 2.71
C ALA A 203 19.29 -3.60 2.82
N SER A 204 18.98 -2.30 2.77
CA SER A 204 19.97 -1.22 2.94
C SER A 204 20.63 -1.27 4.33
N ASN A 205 19.88 -1.70 5.34
CA ASN A 205 20.36 -1.92 6.70
C ASN A 205 21.01 -3.30 6.90
N ARG A 206 21.33 -4.00 5.80
CA ARG A 206 22.05 -5.28 5.75
C ARG A 206 21.37 -6.43 6.49
N LYS A 207 20.04 -6.37 6.64
CA LYS A 207 19.27 -7.50 7.17
C LYS A 207 19.27 -8.63 6.17
N LEU A 208 19.47 -9.85 6.66
CA LEU A 208 19.52 -11.05 5.82
C LEU A 208 18.13 -11.69 5.79
N PHE A 209 17.41 -11.56 4.68
CA PHE A 209 16.08 -12.18 4.54
C PHE A 209 15.87 -12.64 3.10
N ARG A 210 14.87 -13.51 2.90
CA ARG A 210 14.42 -13.95 1.58
C ARG A 210 12.93 -13.66 1.40
N VAL A 211 12.52 -13.43 0.16
CA VAL A 211 11.13 -13.05 -0.16
C VAL A 211 10.49 -14.08 -1.07
N PHE A 212 9.30 -14.54 -0.69
CA PHE A 212 8.41 -15.32 -1.55
C PHE A 212 7.37 -14.37 -2.13
N CYS A 213 7.37 -14.21 -3.44
CA CYS A 213 6.47 -13.30 -4.13
C CYS A 213 5.50 -14.11 -4.98
N THR A 214 4.20 -13.86 -4.87
CA THR A 214 3.20 -14.47 -5.75
C THR A 214 3.19 -13.77 -7.09
N GLU A 215 2.79 -14.42 -8.19
CA GLU A 215 2.70 -13.77 -9.50
C GLU A 215 1.70 -12.59 -9.52
N GLY A 216 0.60 -12.71 -8.76
CA GLY A 216 -0.42 -11.68 -8.63
C GLY A 216 -1.26 -11.53 -9.90
N ARG A 217 -2.09 -12.51 -10.23
CA ARG A 217 -3.10 -12.39 -11.29
C ARG A 217 -4.25 -11.48 -10.82
N PRO A 218 -4.87 -10.68 -11.72
CA PRO A 218 -4.67 -10.64 -13.17
C PRO A 218 -3.50 -9.77 -13.64
N ASP A 219 -3.08 -8.77 -12.85
CA ASP A 219 -2.17 -7.69 -13.28
C ASP A 219 -0.69 -8.09 -13.40
N ARG A 220 -0.33 -9.27 -12.90
CA ARG A 220 1.05 -9.79 -12.81
C ARG A 220 1.99 -8.84 -12.07
N THR A 221 1.46 -8.12 -11.08
CA THR A 221 2.20 -7.10 -10.32
C THR A 221 3.34 -7.68 -9.51
N GLY A 222 3.24 -8.94 -9.08
CA GLY A 222 4.31 -9.61 -8.36
C GLY A 222 5.59 -9.79 -9.18
N LEU A 223 5.48 -9.92 -10.52
CA LEU A 223 6.65 -9.93 -11.42
C LEU A 223 7.43 -8.62 -11.35
N ARG A 224 6.72 -7.50 -11.19
CA ARG A 224 7.37 -6.19 -11.02
C ARG A 224 8.10 -6.14 -9.69
N LEU A 225 7.47 -6.54 -8.60
CA LEU A 225 8.10 -6.53 -7.28
C LEU A 225 9.33 -7.44 -7.23
N SER A 226 9.25 -8.64 -7.80
CA SER A 226 10.36 -9.58 -7.82
C SER A 226 11.55 -9.04 -8.62
N LYS A 227 11.30 -8.33 -9.74
CA LYS A 227 12.35 -7.65 -10.52
C LYS A 227 13.05 -6.56 -9.70
N GLU A 228 12.31 -5.70 -9.01
CA GLU A 228 12.86 -4.62 -8.17
C GLU A 228 13.71 -5.17 -7.02
N LEU A 229 13.22 -6.20 -6.34
CA LEU A 229 13.94 -6.85 -5.23
C LEU A 229 15.18 -7.62 -5.71
N ALA A 230 15.11 -8.28 -6.87
CA ALA A 230 16.27 -8.93 -7.47
C ALA A 230 17.36 -7.92 -7.85
N ALA A 231 16.99 -6.73 -8.34
CA ALA A 231 17.94 -5.65 -8.62
C ALA A 231 18.64 -5.13 -7.34
N LEU A 232 17.99 -5.25 -6.18
CA LEU A 232 18.56 -4.92 -4.87
C LEU A 232 19.41 -6.05 -4.26
N GLY A 233 19.56 -7.19 -4.94
CA GLY A 233 20.31 -8.34 -4.45
C GLY A 233 19.59 -9.16 -3.38
N VAL A 234 18.28 -8.94 -3.17
CA VAL A 234 17.47 -9.73 -2.23
C VAL A 234 17.09 -11.07 -2.89
N PRO A 235 17.30 -12.22 -2.22
CA PRO A 235 16.85 -13.51 -2.74
C PRO A 235 15.33 -13.57 -2.85
N VAL A 236 14.80 -13.71 -4.07
CA VAL A 236 13.35 -13.82 -4.33
C VAL A 236 13.00 -15.15 -4.99
N LYS A 237 11.96 -15.82 -4.47
CA LYS A 237 11.31 -16.97 -5.11
C LYS A 237 9.93 -16.54 -5.59
N LEU A 238 9.66 -16.68 -6.88
CA LEU A 238 8.34 -16.41 -7.45
C LEU A 238 7.45 -17.67 -7.35
N LEU A 239 6.21 -17.49 -6.90
CA LEU A 239 5.20 -18.53 -6.73
C LEU A 239 3.98 -18.24 -7.61
N ILE A 240 3.36 -19.29 -8.14
CA ILE A 240 1.99 -19.17 -8.67
C ILE A 240 1.02 -18.90 -7.51
N ASP A 241 -0.08 -18.21 -7.79
CA ASP A 241 -1.02 -17.80 -6.73
C ASP A 241 -1.62 -19.02 -6.00
N SER A 242 -1.78 -20.17 -6.67
CA SER A 242 -2.28 -21.40 -6.06
C SER A 242 -1.27 -22.14 -5.18
N ALA A 243 0.02 -21.78 -5.23
CA ALA A 243 1.08 -22.40 -4.43
C ALA A 243 1.36 -21.67 -3.11
N MET A 244 0.56 -20.67 -2.75
CA MET A 244 0.74 -19.91 -1.50
C MET A 244 0.71 -20.83 -0.27
N ALA A 245 -0.29 -21.71 -0.17
CA ALA A 245 -0.40 -22.65 0.95
C ALA A 245 0.72 -23.70 0.98
N TYR A 246 1.19 -24.14 -0.18
CA TYR A 246 2.31 -25.08 -0.29
C TYR A 246 3.60 -24.49 0.28
N ALA A 247 3.85 -23.20 0.05
CA ALA A 247 5.08 -22.53 0.48
C ALA A 247 4.98 -21.91 1.89
N MET A 248 3.80 -21.85 2.51
CA MET A 248 3.56 -21.13 3.75
C MET A 248 4.30 -21.71 4.97
N ASP A 249 4.61 -23.01 4.97
CA ASP A 249 5.41 -23.64 6.04
C ASP A 249 6.83 -23.06 6.14
N GLU A 250 7.41 -22.68 5.01
CA GLU A 250 8.71 -22.02 4.92
C GLU A 250 8.66 -20.54 5.30
N VAL A 251 7.47 -19.93 5.35
CA VAL A 251 7.26 -18.51 5.60
C VAL A 251 7.24 -18.23 7.11
N ASP A 252 7.82 -17.09 7.51
CA ASP A 252 7.81 -16.63 8.89
C ASP A 252 6.80 -15.52 9.12
N MET A 253 6.57 -14.67 8.13
CA MET A 253 5.58 -13.59 8.18
C MET A 253 5.07 -13.25 6.78
N VAL A 254 3.83 -12.76 6.72
CA VAL A 254 3.23 -12.22 5.50
C VAL A 254 3.25 -10.71 5.59
N PHE A 255 3.63 -10.06 4.49
CA PHE A 255 3.67 -8.60 4.39
C PHE A 255 2.90 -8.16 3.14
N VAL A 256 1.80 -7.43 3.33
CA VAL A 256 0.92 -6.97 2.25
C VAL A 256 0.76 -5.46 2.27
N GLY A 257 0.45 -4.89 1.11
CA GLY A 257 -0.03 -3.52 1.03
C GLY A 257 -1.54 -3.44 1.27
N ALA A 258 -2.05 -2.21 1.27
CA ALA A 258 -3.48 -1.97 1.16
C ALA A 258 -3.74 -0.80 0.21
N ASP A 259 -4.85 -0.88 -0.52
CA ASP A 259 -5.38 0.21 -1.33
C ASP A 259 -6.46 1.01 -0.59
N GLY A 260 -7.04 0.41 0.45
CA GLY A 260 -7.89 1.08 1.42
C GLY A 260 -7.89 0.32 2.75
N VAL A 261 -8.04 1.04 3.85
CA VAL A 261 -8.28 0.46 5.18
C VAL A 261 -9.67 0.91 5.62
N VAL A 262 -10.52 -0.03 6.01
CA VAL A 262 -11.93 0.23 6.35
C VAL A 262 -12.11 0.50 7.85
N GLU A 263 -13.28 0.98 8.25
CA GLU A 263 -13.60 1.37 9.64
C GLU A 263 -13.46 0.22 10.64
N SER A 264 -13.66 -1.03 10.20
CA SER A 264 -13.47 -2.23 11.02
C SER A 264 -12.00 -2.58 11.29
N GLY A 265 -11.05 -1.90 10.63
CA GLY A 265 -9.63 -2.25 10.61
C GLY A 265 -9.26 -3.33 9.59
N GLY A 266 -10.22 -3.82 8.80
CA GLY A 266 -9.95 -4.66 7.65
C GLY A 266 -9.30 -3.89 6.50
N ILE A 267 -8.80 -4.60 5.50
CA ILE A 267 -8.16 -3.98 4.33
C ILE A 267 -8.83 -4.37 3.03
N ILE A 268 -8.73 -3.48 2.05
CA ILE A 268 -9.10 -3.75 0.67
C ILE A 268 -7.83 -3.66 -0.15
N ASN A 269 -7.52 -4.72 -0.87
CA ASN A 269 -6.30 -4.82 -1.66
C ASN A 269 -6.54 -5.68 -2.91
N MET A 270 -5.48 -5.95 -3.65
CA MET A 270 -5.48 -6.88 -4.77
C MET A 270 -6.08 -8.24 -4.40
N MET A 271 -6.83 -8.82 -5.34
CA MET A 271 -7.42 -10.15 -5.23
C MET A 271 -6.37 -11.22 -4.93
N GLY A 272 -6.62 -11.98 -3.86
CA GLY A 272 -5.69 -12.98 -3.31
C GLY A 272 -5.16 -12.59 -1.93
N THR A 273 -5.30 -11.32 -1.52
CA THR A 273 -4.91 -10.85 -0.18
C THR A 273 -5.72 -11.53 0.91
N TYR A 274 -7.02 -11.77 0.68
CA TYR A 274 -7.83 -12.50 1.65
C TYR A 274 -7.41 -13.96 1.75
N GLN A 275 -7.03 -14.59 0.64
CA GLN A 275 -6.61 -15.99 0.59
C GLN A 275 -5.31 -16.21 1.36
N ILE A 276 -4.29 -15.37 1.11
CA ILE A 276 -3.02 -15.44 1.83
C ILE A 276 -3.20 -15.19 3.33
N ALA A 277 -4.06 -14.25 3.72
CA ALA A 277 -4.34 -13.95 5.12
C ALA A 277 -5.04 -15.11 5.84
N LEU A 278 -5.99 -15.77 5.16
CA LEU A 278 -6.68 -16.95 5.70
C LEU A 278 -5.72 -18.13 5.94
N VAL A 279 -4.84 -18.40 4.97
CA VAL A 279 -3.84 -19.48 5.06
C VAL A 279 -2.78 -19.16 6.10
N ALA A 280 -2.30 -17.92 6.17
CA ALA A 280 -1.34 -17.49 7.18
C ALA A 280 -1.93 -17.63 8.59
N HIS A 281 -3.19 -17.22 8.77
CA HIS A 281 -3.89 -17.36 10.05
C HIS A 281 -4.04 -18.83 10.47
N SER A 282 -4.42 -19.73 9.56
CA SER A 282 -4.55 -21.16 9.89
C SER A 282 -3.22 -21.83 10.26
N MET A 283 -2.10 -21.32 9.73
CA MET A 283 -0.75 -21.77 10.03
C MET A 283 -0.04 -20.95 11.12
N ASN A 284 -0.78 -20.08 11.83
CA ASN A 284 -0.27 -19.21 12.90
C ASN A 284 0.91 -18.32 12.47
N LYS A 285 0.88 -17.82 11.23
CA LYS A 285 1.85 -16.85 10.71
C LYS A 285 1.28 -15.43 10.84
N PRO A 286 2.04 -14.45 11.36
CA PRO A 286 1.57 -13.09 11.46
C PRO A 286 1.39 -12.46 10.07
N VAL A 287 0.32 -11.71 9.92
CA VAL A 287 0.01 -10.95 8.70
C VAL A 287 0.14 -9.48 9.01
N TYR A 288 1.13 -8.86 8.38
CA TYR A 288 1.42 -7.45 8.51
C TYR A 288 0.95 -6.69 7.27
N VAL A 289 0.36 -5.52 7.52
CA VAL A 289 -0.10 -4.63 6.47
C VAL A 289 0.68 -3.34 6.55
N ALA A 290 1.22 -2.86 5.43
CA ALA A 290 1.71 -1.49 5.33
C ALA A 290 0.74 -0.64 4.53
N ALA A 291 0.21 0.40 5.18
CA ALA A 291 -0.74 1.33 4.58
C ALA A 291 -0.53 2.74 5.13
N GLU A 292 -0.59 3.72 4.24
CA GLU A 292 -0.56 5.12 4.63
C GLU A 292 -1.91 5.55 5.23
N SER A 293 -1.90 6.44 6.23
CA SER A 293 -3.07 6.92 6.97
C SER A 293 -4.14 7.54 6.07
N TYR A 294 -3.75 8.17 4.97
CA TYR A 294 -4.67 8.74 4.00
C TYR A 294 -5.46 7.72 3.17
N LYS A 295 -5.17 6.43 3.30
CA LYS A 295 -5.96 5.35 2.71
C LYS A 295 -7.07 4.86 3.62
N PHE A 296 -7.21 5.44 4.81
CA PHE A 296 -8.29 5.10 5.72
C PHE A 296 -9.59 5.66 5.17
N ALA A 297 -10.55 4.77 4.89
CA ALA A 297 -11.80 5.08 4.25
C ALA A 297 -12.96 4.82 5.19
N ARG A 298 -13.95 5.72 5.16
CA ARG A 298 -15.23 5.56 5.87
C ARG A 298 -16.16 4.60 5.15
N LEU A 299 -15.77 3.34 5.17
CA LEU A 299 -16.48 2.22 4.57
C LEU A 299 -16.53 1.09 5.60
N TYR A 300 -17.64 0.35 5.63
CA TYR A 300 -17.84 -0.78 6.53
C TYR A 300 -18.42 -1.97 5.74
N PRO A 301 -17.61 -2.67 4.93
CA PRO A 301 -18.08 -3.85 4.23
C PRO A 301 -18.29 -4.99 5.24
N LEU A 302 -19.43 -5.65 5.16
CA LEU A 302 -19.72 -6.85 5.94
C LEU A 302 -19.13 -8.07 5.24
N ASP A 303 -19.32 -8.14 3.92
CA ASP A 303 -18.87 -9.23 3.07
C ASP A 303 -18.16 -8.72 1.80
N GLN A 304 -17.56 -9.64 1.04
CA GLN A 304 -16.91 -9.35 -0.24
C GLN A 304 -17.82 -8.64 -1.24
N LYS A 305 -19.14 -8.90 -1.17
CA LYS A 305 -20.15 -8.38 -2.11
C LYS A 305 -20.53 -6.92 -1.86
N ASP A 306 -20.17 -6.37 -0.71
CA ASP A 306 -20.44 -4.97 -0.38
C ASP A 306 -19.45 -4.01 -1.06
N LEU A 307 -18.39 -4.56 -1.68
CA LEU A 307 -17.46 -3.80 -2.49
C LEU A 307 -17.99 -3.60 -3.90
N ALA A 308 -17.82 -2.38 -4.42
CA ALA A 308 -18.00 -2.13 -5.84
C ALA A 308 -16.98 -2.97 -6.63
N PRO A 309 -17.42 -3.75 -7.64
CA PRO A 309 -16.54 -4.66 -8.35
C PRO A 309 -15.52 -3.85 -9.17
N ALA A 310 -14.24 -4.05 -8.86
CA ALA A 310 -13.14 -3.47 -9.61
C ALA A 310 -12.83 -4.35 -10.83
N LEU A 311 -13.60 -4.19 -11.91
CA LEU A 311 -13.50 -5.04 -13.09
C LEU A 311 -12.17 -4.83 -13.82
N ARG A 312 -11.42 -5.91 -14.03
CA ARG A 312 -10.25 -5.95 -14.91
C ARG A 312 -10.32 -7.13 -15.88
N PRO A 313 -9.85 -6.97 -17.13
CA PRO A 313 -9.73 -8.10 -18.05
C PRO A 313 -8.83 -9.18 -17.45
N ILE A 314 -9.37 -10.39 -17.28
CA ILE A 314 -8.61 -11.55 -16.79
C ILE A 314 -8.23 -12.43 -17.98
N ASP A 315 -6.95 -12.76 -18.06
CA ASP A 315 -6.43 -13.47 -19.23
C ASP A 315 -6.47 -15.00 -19.13
N PHE A 316 -6.50 -15.71 -18.01
CA PHE A 316 -6.48 -17.20 -17.92
C PHE A 316 -5.41 -18.02 -18.71
N GLY A 317 -4.88 -17.58 -19.86
CA GLY A 317 -3.95 -18.33 -20.70
C GLY A 317 -4.56 -19.52 -21.45
N VAL A 318 -5.88 -19.74 -21.32
CA VAL A 318 -6.61 -20.85 -21.95
C VAL A 318 -7.95 -20.35 -22.51
N PRO A 319 -8.47 -20.95 -23.60
CA PRO A 319 -9.75 -20.53 -24.19
C PRO A 319 -10.91 -20.81 -23.23
N ILE A 320 -11.74 -19.79 -23.01
CA ILE A 320 -12.94 -19.88 -22.17
C ILE A 320 -14.10 -20.42 -23.03
N PRO A 321 -14.82 -21.47 -22.58
CA PRO A 321 -15.98 -21.97 -23.30
C PRO A 321 -17.07 -20.90 -23.47
N SER A 322 -17.79 -20.95 -24.60
CA SER A 322 -18.91 -20.05 -24.84
C SER A 322 -20.03 -20.28 -23.82
N GLY A 323 -20.53 -19.20 -23.20
CA GLY A 323 -21.59 -19.25 -22.20
C GLY A 323 -21.13 -19.38 -20.75
N VAL A 324 -19.82 -19.37 -20.48
CA VAL A 324 -19.27 -19.31 -19.11
C VAL A 324 -19.14 -17.86 -18.66
N GLU A 325 -19.71 -17.53 -17.50
CA GLU A 325 -19.53 -16.24 -16.85
C GLU A 325 -18.16 -16.17 -16.18
N VAL A 326 -17.50 -15.01 -16.31
CA VAL A 326 -16.16 -14.77 -15.78
C VAL A 326 -16.24 -13.71 -14.70
N GLU A 327 -15.85 -14.08 -13.48
CA GLU A 327 -15.60 -13.09 -12.43
C GLU A 327 -14.36 -12.28 -12.80
N THR A 328 -14.49 -10.95 -12.83
CA THR A 328 -13.44 -10.02 -13.27
C THR A 328 -13.03 -9.03 -12.20
N SER A 329 -13.56 -9.16 -10.99
CA SER A 329 -13.13 -8.37 -9.84
C SER A 329 -11.64 -8.55 -9.60
N ALA A 330 -10.93 -7.44 -9.38
CA ALA A 330 -9.48 -7.43 -9.17
C ALA A 330 -9.09 -7.13 -7.71
N ARG A 331 -10.08 -6.93 -6.82
CA ARG A 331 -9.89 -6.56 -5.42
C ARG A 331 -10.68 -7.49 -4.51
N ASP A 332 -10.16 -7.71 -3.32
CA ASP A 332 -10.86 -8.41 -2.24
C ASP A 332 -10.81 -7.61 -0.93
N TYR A 333 -11.73 -7.95 -0.02
CA TYR A 333 -11.77 -7.47 1.35
C TYR A 333 -11.11 -8.51 2.27
N THR A 334 -10.20 -8.08 3.14
CA THR A 334 -9.63 -8.95 4.18
C THR A 334 -10.13 -8.48 5.55
N PRO A 335 -10.95 -9.30 6.25
CA PRO A 335 -11.44 -8.96 7.57
C PRO A 335 -10.32 -8.77 8.61
N PRO A 336 -10.52 -7.90 9.61
CA PRO A 336 -9.50 -7.54 10.61
C PRO A 336 -8.98 -8.72 11.43
N GLN A 337 -9.79 -9.77 11.62
CA GLN A 337 -9.42 -10.96 12.41
C GLN A 337 -8.23 -11.76 11.85
N TYR A 338 -7.92 -11.58 10.55
CA TYR A 338 -6.78 -12.22 9.89
C TYR A 338 -5.53 -11.34 9.88
N LEU A 339 -5.63 -10.10 10.36
CA LEU A 339 -4.56 -9.12 10.35
C LEU A 339 -3.95 -9.01 11.74
N THR A 340 -2.63 -9.04 11.81
CA THR A 340 -1.91 -8.93 13.09
C THR A 340 -1.64 -7.48 13.44
N LEU A 341 -0.96 -6.74 12.56
CA LEU A 341 -0.62 -5.33 12.75
C LEU A 341 -0.68 -4.56 11.44
N LEU A 342 -1.05 -3.28 11.54
CA LEU A 342 -1.02 -2.30 10.47
C LEU A 342 0.10 -1.30 10.75
N PHE A 343 1.08 -1.25 9.86
CA PHE A 343 2.14 -0.27 9.85
C PHE A 343 1.71 0.96 9.08
N THR A 344 1.61 2.08 9.79
CA THR A 344 1.15 3.36 9.26
C THR A 344 2.12 4.47 9.66
N ASP A 345 1.96 5.64 9.07
CA ASP A 345 2.68 6.86 9.45
C ASP A 345 2.25 7.42 10.80
N LEU A 346 1.11 6.97 11.34
CA LEU A 346 0.65 7.25 12.70
C LEU A 346 1.32 6.33 13.74
N GLY A 347 1.93 5.24 13.28
CA GLY A 347 2.57 4.23 14.13
C GLY A 347 2.14 2.81 13.77
N VAL A 348 2.47 1.90 14.67
CA VAL A 348 2.05 0.49 14.58
C VAL A 348 0.69 0.34 15.26
N LEU A 349 -0.33 0.01 14.49
CA LEU A 349 -1.71 -0.07 14.95
C LEU A 349 -2.19 -1.53 14.96
N THR A 350 -3.02 -1.87 15.94
CA THR A 350 -3.86 -3.07 15.84
C THR A 350 -5.12 -2.73 15.03
N PRO A 351 -5.78 -3.70 14.39
CA PRO A 351 -7.00 -3.44 13.62
C PRO A 351 -8.08 -2.69 14.41
N SER A 352 -8.20 -2.93 15.72
CA SER A 352 -9.18 -2.24 16.58
C SER A 352 -8.94 -0.74 16.72
N VAL A 353 -7.67 -0.29 16.68
CA VAL A 353 -7.31 1.12 16.87
C VAL A 353 -7.57 1.96 15.62
N VAL A 354 -7.70 1.31 14.45
CA VAL A 354 -8.00 2.01 13.18
C VAL A 354 -9.30 2.81 13.28
N SER A 355 -10.30 2.27 13.97
CA SER A 355 -11.58 2.97 14.16
C SER A 355 -11.41 4.25 14.96
N ASP A 356 -10.62 4.22 16.03
CA ASP A 356 -10.34 5.39 16.87
C ASP A 356 -9.57 6.47 16.10
N GLU A 357 -8.58 6.08 15.28
CA GLU A 357 -7.84 7.00 14.41
C GLU A 357 -8.75 7.61 13.33
N LEU A 358 -9.64 6.82 12.73
CA LEU A 358 -10.65 7.33 11.80
C LEU A 358 -11.59 8.33 12.47
N ILE A 359 -12.01 8.08 13.70
CA ILE A 359 -12.82 9.01 14.47
C ILE A 359 -12.07 10.34 14.67
N GLN A 360 -10.79 10.30 15.03
CA GLN A 360 -9.95 11.50 15.21
C GLN A 360 -9.67 12.26 13.91
N LEU A 361 -9.57 11.55 12.77
CA LEU A 361 -9.36 12.17 11.47
C LEU A 361 -10.62 12.88 10.95
N TYR A 362 -11.81 12.41 11.34
CA TYR A 362 -13.09 12.87 10.80
C TYR A 362 -13.93 13.73 11.78
N LEU A 363 -13.63 13.73 13.08
CA LEU A 363 -14.18 14.63 14.10
C LEU A 363 -13.18 15.74 14.44
#